data_AF-A0A2H5VMN6-F1
#
_entry.id   AF-A0A2H5VMN6-F1
#
_cell.length_a   1.000
_cell.length_b   1.000
_cell.length_c   1.000
_cell.angle_alpha   90.00
_cell.angle_beta   90.00
_cell.angle_gamma   90.00
#
_symmetry.space_group_name_H-M   'P 1'
#
loop_
_entity.id
_entity.type
_entity.pdbx_description
1 polymer ?
#
loop_
_entity_poly.entity_id
_entity_poly.type
_entity_poly.pdbx_seq_one_letter_code
_entity_poly.pdbx_strand_id
1 'polypeptide(L)'
;MAGTSEQKRKYLPPLVRGEQLGAWGLTEVTSGSDAAHMRTTAVKRDGFWILTGAKNFTTNGSCADLYVLFAVTDRAREKKGISAFIVERGTPGLRPGRKEKKLGMRASDTAQVLLEECPVPEENLLGELNMGFVDALRVLDGGRITIAALAVGLAQGAYEAALRYARERWAFGKPIAEFQAIQFKLADMATAIEAARLLTYHAAERKARGHRVTREASMAKLFASEMAVRVCEEAIQIFGGYGYIREYPVEKFWRDAKLLTIGEGTSEIQRLIIAREILRSA
;
A
#
# COMPACT_ATOMS: atom_id res chain seq x y z
N MET A 1 -4.97 17.47 0.95
CA MET A 1 -5.70 17.73 -0.31
C MET A 1 -7.12 18.17 -0.02
N ALA A 2 -8.03 17.27 0.36
CA ALA A 2 -9.46 17.57 0.52
C ALA A 2 -9.86 18.26 1.84
N GLY A 3 -9.02 18.21 2.88
CA GLY A 3 -9.38 18.77 4.19
C GLY A 3 -9.47 20.30 4.22
N THR A 4 -10.38 20.82 5.04
CA THR A 4 -10.50 22.26 5.35
C THR A 4 -9.26 22.77 6.08
N SER A 5 -9.14 24.10 6.22
CA SER A 5 -8.04 24.72 6.96
C SER A 5 -8.07 24.30 8.44
N GLU A 6 -9.26 24.17 9.02
CA GLU A 6 -9.51 23.77 10.40
C GLU A 6 -9.12 22.31 10.61
N GLN A 7 -9.58 21.40 9.75
CA GLN A 7 -9.20 19.98 9.78
C GLN A 7 -7.68 19.81 9.63
N LYS A 8 -7.05 20.54 8.70
CA LYS A 8 -5.59 20.50 8.52
C LYS A 8 -4.84 20.95 9.76
N ARG A 9 -5.27 22.06 10.39
CA ARG A 9 -4.65 22.57 11.62
C ARG A 9 -4.81 21.61 12.80
N LYS A 10 -5.97 20.94 12.91
CA LYS A 10 -6.24 19.97 13.98
C LYS A 10 -5.46 18.67 13.79
N TYR A 11 -5.52 18.07 12.60
CA TYR A 11 -5.12 16.67 12.40
C TYR A 11 -3.73 16.46 11.81
N LEU A 12 -3.22 17.36 10.96
CA LEU A 12 -1.93 17.14 10.29
C LEU A 12 -0.71 17.28 11.21
N PRO A 13 -0.61 18.30 12.10
CA PRO A 13 0.62 18.51 12.87
C PRO A 13 1.02 17.30 13.74
N PRO A 14 0.11 16.65 14.51
CA PRO A 14 0.47 15.47 15.29
C PRO A 14 0.92 14.28 14.41
N LEU A 15 0.27 14.07 13.26
CA LEU A 15 0.65 13.03 12.30
C LEU A 15 2.06 13.28 11.72
N VAL A 16 2.38 14.53 11.37
CA VAL A 16 3.68 14.91 10.81
C VAL A 16 4.79 14.82 11.84
N ARG A 17 4.51 15.13 13.11
CA ARG A 17 5.47 14.97 14.22
C ARG A 17 5.65 13.52 14.67
N GLY A 18 4.80 12.59 14.19
CA GLY A 18 4.83 11.18 14.59
C GLY A 18 4.24 10.91 15.98
N GLU A 19 3.48 11.86 16.54
CA GLU A 19 2.78 11.72 17.83
C GLU A 19 1.51 10.89 17.72
N GLN A 20 0.94 10.81 16.50
CA GLN A 20 -0.25 10.05 16.19
C GLN A 20 -0.03 9.20 14.94
N LEU A 21 -0.72 8.06 14.89
CA LEU A 21 -0.76 7.19 13.72
C LEU A 21 -2.06 7.33 12.94
N GLY A 22 -1.95 7.35 11.61
CA GLY A 22 -3.08 7.33 10.69
C GLY A 22 -3.41 5.91 10.19
N ALA A 23 -4.69 5.65 9.99
CA ALA A 23 -5.21 4.49 9.27
C ALA A 23 -6.15 4.92 8.15
N TRP A 24 -6.21 4.10 7.09
CA TRP A 24 -7.09 4.32 5.96
C TRP A 24 -7.90 3.05 5.68
N GLY A 25 -9.22 3.14 5.85
CA GLY A 25 -10.16 2.06 5.59
C GLY A 25 -11.00 2.28 4.34
N LEU A 26 -10.61 1.67 3.23
CA LEU A 26 -11.38 1.64 1.97
C LEU A 26 -12.00 0.25 1.73
N THR A 27 -11.16 -0.77 1.72
CA THR A 27 -11.48 -2.17 1.42
C THR A 27 -12.45 -2.79 2.42
N GLU A 28 -13.32 -3.67 1.93
CA GLU A 28 -14.24 -4.48 2.72
C GLU A 28 -14.22 -5.94 2.23
N VAL A 29 -14.82 -6.86 2.98
CA VAL A 29 -14.99 -8.27 2.56
C VAL A 29 -15.60 -8.38 1.15
N THR A 30 -16.53 -7.49 0.81
CA THR A 30 -17.25 -7.51 -0.48
C THR A 30 -16.67 -6.55 -1.52
N SER A 31 -15.67 -5.73 -1.17
CA SER A 31 -15.10 -4.71 -2.07
C SER A 31 -13.58 -4.59 -1.89
N GLY A 32 -12.84 -5.17 -2.84
CA GLY A 32 -11.38 -5.08 -2.93
C GLY A 32 -10.96 -4.30 -4.18
N SER A 33 -10.68 -5.04 -5.26
CA SER A 33 -10.40 -4.45 -6.58
C SER A 33 -11.58 -3.62 -7.11
N ASP A 34 -12.82 -4.07 -6.86
CA ASP A 34 -14.04 -3.29 -7.09
C ASP A 34 -14.37 -2.41 -5.86
N ALA A 35 -13.50 -1.45 -5.58
CA ALA A 35 -13.59 -0.62 -4.38
C ALA A 35 -14.86 0.26 -4.31
N ALA A 36 -15.54 0.47 -5.45
CA ALA A 36 -16.78 1.26 -5.48
C ALA A 36 -17.99 0.49 -4.93
N HIS A 37 -17.93 -0.84 -4.87
CA HIS A 37 -19.05 -1.69 -4.45
C HIS A 37 -19.12 -1.89 -2.92
N MET A 38 -18.59 -0.93 -2.16
CA MET A 38 -18.56 -0.97 -0.71
C MET A 38 -19.97 -0.86 -0.10
N ARG A 39 -20.15 -1.44 1.09
CA ARG A 39 -21.43 -1.55 1.80
C ARG A 39 -21.52 -0.73 3.07
N THR A 40 -20.39 -0.32 3.66
CA THR A 40 -20.39 0.58 4.83
C THR A 40 -21.18 1.83 4.51
N THR A 41 -22.12 2.20 5.37
CA THR A 41 -23.03 3.34 5.16
C THR A 41 -22.72 4.47 6.12
N ALA A 42 -23.01 5.70 5.72
CA ALA A 42 -23.05 6.87 6.58
C ALA A 42 -24.39 7.59 6.38
N VAL A 43 -25.18 7.71 7.45
CA VAL A 43 -26.51 8.37 7.41
C VAL A 43 -26.49 9.59 8.30
N LYS A 44 -26.91 10.75 7.78
CA LYS A 44 -26.96 11.98 8.54
C LYS A 44 -28.13 11.97 9.54
N ARG A 45 -27.86 12.21 10.83
CA ARG A 45 -28.84 12.32 11.93
C ARG A 45 -28.33 13.33 12.96
N ASP A 46 -29.16 14.31 13.33
CA ASP A 46 -28.92 15.23 14.46
C ASP A 46 -27.53 15.90 14.51
N GLY A 47 -26.99 16.33 13.36
CA GLY A 47 -25.66 16.96 13.26
C GLY A 47 -24.48 15.98 13.21
N PHE A 48 -24.75 14.67 13.15
CA PHE A 48 -23.77 13.60 13.00
C PHE A 48 -24.00 12.79 11.73
N TRP A 49 -22.95 12.13 11.28
CA TRP A 49 -22.98 11.00 10.35
C TRP A 49 -22.87 9.71 11.16
N ILE A 50 -23.88 8.88 11.07
CA ILE A 50 -23.90 7.57 11.74
C ILE A 50 -23.32 6.54 10.78
N LEU A 51 -22.11 6.08 11.08
CA LEU A 51 -21.38 5.11 10.27
C LEU A 51 -21.63 3.68 10.76
N THR A 52 -22.02 2.79 9.84
CA THR A 52 -22.26 1.38 10.14
C THR A 52 -21.64 0.49 9.06
N GLY A 53 -20.83 -0.48 9.48
CA GLY A 53 -20.16 -1.41 8.58
C GLY A 53 -18.81 -1.91 9.11
N ALA A 54 -17.95 -2.33 8.19
CA ALA A 54 -16.62 -2.80 8.53
C ALA A 54 -15.65 -2.56 7.38
N LYS A 55 -14.41 -2.22 7.72
CA LYS A 55 -13.28 -2.15 6.81
C LYS A 55 -12.30 -3.26 7.10
N ASN A 56 -11.78 -3.89 6.05
CA ASN A 56 -10.86 -5.02 6.13
C ASN A 56 -9.47 -4.60 5.67
N PHE A 57 -8.46 -5.33 6.14
CA PHE A 57 -7.05 -5.11 5.77
C PHE A 57 -6.57 -3.67 5.99
N THR A 58 -7.06 -3.02 7.05
CA THR A 58 -6.68 -1.65 7.36
C THR A 58 -5.31 -1.65 8.04
N THR A 59 -4.30 -1.13 7.35
CA THR A 59 -2.98 -0.87 7.93
C THR A 59 -3.12 0.11 9.08
N ASN A 60 -2.47 -0.19 10.21
CA ASN A 60 -2.65 0.51 11.50
C ASN A 60 -4.06 0.43 12.08
N GLY A 61 -4.93 -0.47 11.60
CA GLY A 61 -6.34 -0.53 12.01
C GLY A 61 -6.56 -0.69 13.52
N SER A 62 -5.66 -1.36 14.23
CA SER A 62 -5.75 -1.50 15.70
C SER A 62 -5.04 -0.40 16.48
N CYS A 63 -4.00 0.21 15.89
CA CYS A 63 -3.09 1.13 16.56
C CYS A 63 -3.15 2.60 16.07
N ALA A 64 -3.98 2.95 15.09
CA ALA A 64 -4.17 4.34 14.65
C ALA A 64 -5.02 5.20 15.59
N ASP A 65 -4.62 6.46 15.74
CA ASP A 65 -5.34 7.48 16.50
C ASP A 65 -6.35 8.23 15.64
N LEU A 66 -6.11 8.22 14.32
CA LEU A 66 -6.96 8.87 13.33
C LEU A 66 -7.22 7.94 12.15
N TYR A 67 -8.48 7.85 11.74
CA TYR A 67 -8.92 7.02 10.64
C TYR A 67 -9.53 7.88 9.54
N VAL A 68 -9.15 7.63 8.28
CA VAL A 68 -9.91 8.08 7.11
C VAL A 68 -10.71 6.90 6.58
N LEU A 69 -12.04 6.95 6.76
CA LEU A 69 -12.95 5.87 6.42
C LEU A 69 -13.90 6.31 5.30
N PHE A 70 -14.17 5.39 4.36
CA PHE A 70 -15.04 5.65 3.22
C PHE A 70 -16.37 4.95 3.43
N ALA A 71 -17.47 5.65 3.20
CA ALA A 71 -18.80 5.10 3.38
C ALA A 71 -19.77 5.63 2.33
N VAL A 72 -20.77 4.82 2.01
CA VAL A 72 -21.86 5.18 1.10
C VAL A 72 -22.82 6.12 1.82
N THR A 73 -22.94 7.33 1.29
CA THR A 73 -23.88 8.38 1.71
C THR A 73 -25.12 8.44 0.81
N ASP A 74 -25.03 7.97 -0.44
CA ASP A 74 -26.16 7.88 -1.37
C ASP A 74 -26.04 6.63 -2.27
N ARG A 75 -26.80 5.58 -1.96
CA ARG A 75 -26.74 4.33 -2.75
C ARG A 75 -27.21 4.50 -4.19
N ALA A 76 -28.12 5.44 -4.48
CA ALA A 76 -28.66 5.62 -5.82
C ALA A 76 -27.63 6.19 -6.80
N ARG A 77 -26.54 6.78 -6.29
CA ARG A 77 -25.45 7.38 -7.08
C ARG A 77 -24.26 6.44 -7.30
N GLU A 78 -24.36 5.18 -6.86
CA GLU A 78 -23.27 4.19 -6.96
C GLU A 78 -21.93 4.77 -6.45
N LYS A 79 -20.86 4.69 -7.26
CA LYS A 79 -19.53 5.24 -6.94
C LYS A 79 -19.52 6.76 -6.69
N LYS A 80 -20.53 7.49 -7.18
CA LYS A 80 -20.72 8.93 -6.94
C LYS A 80 -21.58 9.21 -5.71
N GLY A 81 -21.78 8.20 -4.86
CA GLY A 81 -22.51 8.31 -3.60
C GLY A 81 -21.66 7.95 -2.39
N ILE A 82 -20.32 8.04 -2.52
CA ILE A 82 -19.36 7.66 -1.49
C ILE A 82 -18.67 8.91 -0.96
N SER A 83 -18.61 9.02 0.36
CA SER A 83 -17.93 10.12 1.07
C SER A 83 -16.80 9.59 1.94
N ALA A 84 -15.87 10.48 2.31
CA ALA A 84 -14.77 10.18 3.22
C ALA A 84 -14.99 10.88 4.56
N PHE A 85 -14.60 10.23 5.65
CA PHE A 85 -14.82 10.73 7.01
C PHE A 85 -13.54 10.60 7.83
N ILE A 86 -13.25 11.62 8.63
CA ILE A 86 -12.23 11.58 9.67
C ILE A 86 -12.87 11.02 10.94
N VAL A 87 -12.35 9.90 11.44
CA VAL A 87 -12.86 9.29 12.69
C VAL A 87 -11.70 9.18 13.68
N GLU A 88 -11.89 9.75 14.87
CA GLU A 88 -10.88 9.75 15.93
C GLU A 88 -10.97 8.44 16.72
N ARG A 89 -9.84 7.94 17.19
CA ARG A 89 -9.82 6.81 18.13
C ARG A 89 -10.67 7.17 19.35
N GLY A 90 -11.50 6.21 19.78
CA GLY A 90 -12.35 6.37 20.96
C GLY A 90 -13.75 6.92 20.64
N THR A 91 -14.03 7.31 19.39
CA THR A 91 -15.41 7.54 18.96
C THR A 91 -16.28 6.31 19.28
N PRO A 92 -17.42 6.46 19.99
CA PRO A 92 -18.30 5.34 20.29
C PRO A 92 -18.66 4.55 19.02
N GLY A 93 -18.71 3.22 19.10
CA GLY A 93 -19.00 2.38 17.94
C GLY A 93 -17.83 2.12 16.99
N LEU A 94 -16.73 2.87 17.07
CA LEU A 94 -15.47 2.53 16.39
C LEU A 94 -14.69 1.50 17.22
N ARG A 95 -14.45 0.31 16.68
CA ARG A 95 -13.67 -0.73 17.37
C ARG A 95 -12.67 -1.39 16.43
N PRO A 96 -11.43 -1.66 16.88
CA PRO A 96 -10.55 -2.53 16.11
C PRO A 96 -11.06 -3.97 16.18
N GLY A 97 -11.12 -4.62 15.04
CA GLY A 97 -11.38 -6.06 14.96
C GLY A 97 -10.09 -6.86 15.13
N ARG A 98 -10.12 -8.11 14.67
CA ARG A 98 -8.98 -9.02 14.80
C ARG A 98 -7.80 -8.56 13.95
N LYS A 99 -6.59 -8.60 14.53
CA LYS A 99 -5.32 -8.43 13.80
C LYS A 99 -5.05 -9.64 12.89
N GLU A 100 -4.67 -9.36 11.66
CA GLU A 100 -4.44 -10.39 10.65
C GLU A 100 -3.12 -11.15 10.87
N LYS A 101 -3.17 -12.47 10.68
CA LYS A 101 -2.00 -13.36 10.69
C LYS A 101 -1.41 -13.42 9.27
N LYS A 102 -0.54 -12.46 8.94
CA LYS A 102 0.02 -12.28 7.59
C LYS A 102 1.27 -13.14 7.34
N LEU A 103 1.51 -13.49 6.07
CA LEU A 103 2.74 -14.14 5.58
C LEU A 103 4.00 -13.28 5.86
N GLY A 104 3.97 -12.03 5.39
CA GLY A 104 5.03 -11.04 5.57
C GLY A 104 4.48 -9.73 6.12
N MET A 105 5.34 -8.71 6.17
CA MET A 105 5.05 -7.39 6.73
C MET A 105 4.46 -7.49 8.15
N ARG A 106 4.98 -8.44 8.93
CA ARG A 106 4.41 -8.87 10.22
C ARG A 106 4.55 -7.80 11.31
N ALA A 107 5.55 -6.93 11.19
CA ALA A 107 5.74 -5.78 12.06
C ALA A 107 4.67 -4.69 11.82
N SER A 108 4.18 -4.57 10.58
CA SER A 108 3.07 -3.66 10.27
C SER A 108 1.78 -4.18 10.88
N ASP A 109 1.03 -3.32 11.54
CA ASP A 109 -0.32 -3.66 11.97
C ASP A 109 -1.25 -3.75 10.76
N THR A 110 -2.16 -4.73 10.79
CA THR A 110 -3.25 -4.86 9.82
C THR A 110 -4.42 -5.51 10.54
N ALA A 111 -5.53 -4.80 10.62
CA ALA A 111 -6.71 -5.28 11.32
C ALA A 111 -7.98 -4.90 10.57
N GLN A 112 -9.08 -5.53 10.96
CA GLN A 112 -10.40 -5.01 10.64
C GLN A 112 -10.69 -3.75 11.46
N VAL A 113 -11.49 -2.85 10.93
CA VAL A 113 -12.07 -1.70 11.65
C VAL A 113 -13.59 -1.87 11.60
N LEU A 114 -14.22 -1.96 12.76
CA LEU A 114 -15.65 -2.17 12.93
C LEU A 114 -16.34 -0.85 13.28
N LEU A 115 -17.52 -0.64 12.69
CA LEU A 115 -18.33 0.56 12.87
C LEU A 115 -19.76 0.12 13.25
N GLU A 116 -20.11 0.32 14.50
CA GLU A 116 -21.43 -0.01 15.05
C GLU A 116 -22.14 1.29 15.45
N GLU A 117 -22.98 1.82 14.54
CA GLU A 117 -23.67 3.11 14.70
C GLU A 117 -22.74 4.22 15.22
N CYS A 118 -21.54 4.30 14.62
CA CYS A 118 -20.47 5.18 15.03
C CYS A 118 -20.81 6.65 14.68
N PRO A 119 -21.05 7.54 15.67
CA PRO A 119 -21.45 8.91 15.41
C PRO A 119 -20.23 9.78 15.13
N VAL A 120 -20.13 10.26 13.90
CA VAL A 120 -19.05 11.14 13.42
C VAL A 120 -19.59 12.55 13.25
N PRO A 121 -18.99 13.59 13.85
CA PRO A 121 -19.48 14.96 13.69
C PRO A 121 -19.57 15.39 12.23
N GLU A 122 -20.51 16.27 11.88
CA GLU A 122 -20.68 16.73 10.50
C GLU A 122 -19.41 17.39 9.93
N GLU A 123 -18.69 18.15 10.76
CA GLU A 123 -17.43 18.79 10.42
C GLU A 123 -16.27 17.81 10.12
N ASN A 124 -16.45 16.53 10.41
CA ASN A 124 -15.49 15.48 10.12
C ASN A 124 -15.72 14.81 8.74
N LEU A 125 -16.70 15.28 7.96
CA LEU A 125 -16.76 15.00 6.52
C LEU A 125 -15.48 15.54 5.86
N LEU A 126 -14.71 14.67 5.20
CA LEU A 126 -13.47 15.03 4.54
C LEU A 126 -13.72 15.34 3.06
N GLY A 127 -13.57 16.62 2.70
CA GLY A 127 -13.88 17.09 1.35
C GLY A 127 -15.36 17.33 1.15
N GLU A 128 -15.80 17.27 -0.11
CA GLU A 128 -17.20 17.47 -0.47
C GLU A 128 -18.01 16.18 -0.31
N LEU A 129 -19.28 16.31 0.07
CA LEU A 129 -20.22 15.19 0.14
C LEU A 129 -20.25 14.48 -1.22
N ASN A 130 -20.17 13.15 -1.19
CA ASN A 130 -20.17 12.26 -2.36
C ASN A 130 -18.91 12.32 -3.26
N MET A 131 -17.88 13.06 -2.88
CA MET A 131 -16.61 13.14 -3.63
C MET A 131 -15.52 12.19 -3.10
N GLY A 132 -15.80 11.42 -2.05
CA GLY A 132 -14.84 10.54 -1.38
C GLY A 132 -14.17 9.54 -2.33
N PHE A 133 -14.91 8.88 -3.22
CA PHE A 133 -14.31 7.90 -4.13
C PHE A 133 -13.34 8.56 -5.14
N VAL A 134 -13.65 9.77 -5.61
CA VAL A 134 -12.77 10.52 -6.52
C VAL A 134 -11.47 10.88 -5.80
N ASP A 135 -11.56 11.35 -4.56
CA ASP A 135 -10.40 11.67 -3.75
C ASP A 135 -9.57 10.42 -3.41
N ALA A 136 -10.21 9.29 -3.12
CA ALA A 136 -9.51 8.02 -2.90
C ALA A 136 -8.62 7.64 -4.08
N LEU A 137 -9.15 7.73 -5.32
CA LEU A 137 -8.38 7.44 -6.53
C LEU A 137 -7.16 8.35 -6.69
N ARG A 138 -7.31 9.64 -6.38
CA ARG A 138 -6.20 10.62 -6.45
C ARG A 138 -5.11 10.32 -5.41
N VAL A 139 -5.50 9.88 -4.22
CA VAL A 139 -4.54 9.52 -3.17
C VAL A 139 -3.83 8.20 -3.51
N LEU A 140 -4.54 7.20 -4.04
CA LEU A 140 -3.96 5.91 -4.48
C LEU A 140 -2.88 6.08 -5.56
N ASP A 141 -2.99 7.07 -6.45
CA ASP A 141 -1.91 7.37 -7.42
C ASP A 141 -0.60 7.76 -6.71
N GLY A 142 -0.67 8.44 -5.56
CA GLY A 142 0.51 8.70 -4.72
C GLY A 142 0.99 7.46 -3.97
N GLY A 143 0.06 6.70 -3.38
CA GLY A 143 0.36 5.48 -2.63
C GLY A 143 1.09 4.44 -3.47
N ARG A 144 0.68 4.24 -4.73
CA ARG A 144 1.36 3.35 -5.68
C ARG A 144 2.85 3.65 -5.89
N ILE A 145 3.23 4.94 -5.91
CA ILE A 145 4.65 5.34 -6.01
C ILE A 145 5.40 4.91 -4.74
N THR A 146 4.80 5.06 -3.56
CA THR A 146 5.41 4.62 -2.30
C THR A 146 5.54 3.10 -2.21
N ILE A 147 4.57 2.34 -2.72
CA ILE A 147 4.69 0.87 -2.84
C ILE A 147 5.79 0.47 -3.82
N ALA A 148 5.95 1.18 -4.94
CA ALA A 148 7.07 0.96 -5.85
C ALA A 148 8.42 1.22 -5.17
N ALA A 149 8.53 2.31 -4.40
CA ALA A 149 9.73 2.63 -3.63
C ALA A 149 10.03 1.57 -2.56
N LEU A 150 9.01 1.07 -1.85
CA LEU A 150 9.14 -0.03 -0.90
C LEU A 150 9.64 -1.32 -1.58
N ALA A 151 9.13 -1.61 -2.78
CA ALA A 151 9.57 -2.76 -3.57
C ALA A 151 11.05 -2.66 -3.97
N VAL A 152 11.49 -1.49 -4.44
CA VAL A 152 12.90 -1.21 -4.74
C VAL A 152 13.77 -1.41 -3.50
N GLY A 153 13.35 -0.91 -2.33
CA GLY A 153 14.09 -1.07 -1.08
C GLY A 153 14.23 -2.52 -0.62
N LEU A 154 13.14 -3.31 -0.66
CA LEU A 154 13.19 -4.73 -0.30
C LEU A 154 14.09 -5.53 -1.25
N ALA A 155 13.96 -5.28 -2.56
CA ALA A 155 14.77 -5.94 -3.58
C ALA A 155 16.26 -5.63 -3.39
N GLN A 156 16.59 -4.36 -3.12
CA GLN A 156 17.95 -3.91 -2.83
C GLN A 156 18.52 -4.64 -1.59
N GLY A 157 17.77 -4.69 -0.48
CA GLY A 157 18.23 -5.38 0.73
C GLY A 157 18.46 -6.89 0.52
N ALA A 158 17.58 -7.55 -0.24
CA ALA A 158 17.73 -8.96 -0.60
C ALA A 158 18.96 -9.19 -1.49
N TYR A 159 19.16 -8.34 -2.50
CA TYR A 159 20.32 -8.37 -3.38
C TYR A 159 21.64 -8.18 -2.62
N GLU A 160 21.72 -7.19 -1.73
CA GLU A 160 22.93 -6.93 -0.93
C GLU A 160 23.26 -8.08 0.02
N ALA A 161 22.24 -8.71 0.61
CA ALA A 161 22.43 -9.92 1.40
C ALA A 161 22.99 -11.07 0.55
N ALA A 162 22.41 -11.30 -0.63
CA ALA A 162 22.84 -12.36 -1.56
C ALA A 162 24.25 -12.11 -2.10
N LEU A 163 24.59 -10.88 -2.47
CA LEU A 163 25.91 -10.49 -2.96
C LEU A 163 26.99 -10.73 -1.89
N ARG A 164 26.72 -10.35 -0.65
CA ARG A 164 27.64 -10.57 0.47
C ARG A 164 27.86 -12.06 0.71
N TYR A 165 26.77 -12.82 0.84
CA TYR A 165 26.83 -14.26 1.05
C TYR A 165 27.57 -14.97 -0.09
N ALA A 166 27.35 -14.56 -1.34
CA ALA A 166 28.02 -15.15 -2.48
C ALA A 166 29.55 -14.99 -2.44
N ARG A 167 30.05 -13.88 -1.87
CA ARG A 167 31.49 -13.62 -1.69
C ARG A 167 32.10 -14.40 -0.53
N GLU A 168 31.31 -14.68 0.51
CA GLU A 168 31.77 -15.34 1.73
C GLU A 168 31.63 -16.87 1.68
N ARG A 169 30.62 -17.40 0.98
CA ARG A 169 30.34 -18.82 0.91
C ARG A 169 31.26 -19.51 -0.09
N TRP A 170 31.99 -20.53 0.37
CA TRP A 170 32.83 -21.38 -0.47
C TRP A 170 32.10 -22.66 -0.89
N ALA A 171 32.30 -23.07 -2.15
CA ALA A 171 31.93 -24.37 -2.68
C ALA A 171 32.89 -24.75 -3.81
N PHE A 172 33.19 -26.05 -3.96
CA PHE A 172 34.11 -26.56 -4.98
C PHE A 172 35.45 -25.78 -5.02
N GLY A 173 36.00 -25.43 -3.86
CA GLY A 173 37.31 -24.80 -3.72
C GLY A 173 37.39 -23.29 -3.96
N LYS A 174 36.26 -22.59 -4.16
CA LYS A 174 36.25 -21.12 -4.34
C LYS A 174 34.94 -20.47 -3.83
N PRO A 175 34.92 -19.14 -3.61
CA PRO A 175 33.68 -18.41 -3.36
C PRO A 175 32.62 -18.65 -4.44
N ILE A 176 31.35 -18.76 -4.05
CA ILE A 176 30.28 -19.04 -5.03
C ILE A 176 30.06 -17.87 -6.01
N ALA A 177 30.49 -16.66 -5.66
CA ALA A 177 30.52 -15.50 -6.55
C ALA A 177 31.41 -15.69 -7.79
N GLU A 178 32.30 -16.69 -7.80
CA GLU A 178 33.13 -17.02 -8.96
C GLU A 178 32.48 -18.03 -9.94
N PHE A 179 31.26 -18.50 -9.66
CA PHE A 179 30.50 -19.30 -10.63
C PHE A 179 29.69 -18.39 -11.53
N GLN A 180 29.82 -18.58 -12.84
CA GLN A 180 29.15 -17.75 -13.86
C GLN A 180 27.63 -17.68 -13.66
N ALA A 181 26.99 -18.79 -13.28
CA ALA A 181 25.55 -18.82 -13.00
C ALA A 181 25.14 -17.91 -11.84
N ILE A 182 25.99 -17.73 -10.82
CA ILE A 182 25.76 -16.80 -9.71
C ILE A 182 26.00 -15.36 -10.17
N GLN A 183 27.03 -15.12 -10.98
CA GLN A 183 27.32 -13.79 -11.53
C GLN A 183 26.18 -13.27 -12.41
N PHE A 184 25.59 -14.13 -13.25
CA PHE A 184 24.44 -13.77 -14.08
C PHE A 184 23.23 -13.38 -13.23
N LYS A 185 22.90 -14.17 -12.20
CA LYS A 185 21.82 -13.83 -11.27
C LYS A 185 22.05 -12.47 -10.61
N LEU A 186 23.26 -12.21 -10.10
CA LEU A 186 23.60 -10.92 -9.47
C LEU A 186 23.51 -9.75 -10.47
N ALA A 187 23.93 -9.96 -11.73
CA ALA A 187 23.84 -8.94 -12.78
C ALA A 187 22.37 -8.63 -13.14
N ASP A 188 21.54 -9.66 -13.32
CA ASP A 188 20.12 -9.53 -13.63
C ASP A 188 19.35 -8.83 -12.50
N MET A 189 19.62 -9.22 -11.24
CA MET A 189 19.04 -8.60 -10.06
C MET A 189 19.39 -7.11 -9.99
N ALA A 190 20.68 -6.76 -10.11
CA ALA A 190 21.14 -5.38 -10.03
C ALA A 190 20.52 -4.50 -11.13
N THR A 191 20.50 -5.01 -12.37
CA THR A 191 19.93 -4.30 -13.53
C THR A 191 18.43 -4.07 -13.35
N ALA A 192 17.69 -5.09 -12.90
CA ALA A 192 16.25 -5.00 -12.71
C ALA A 192 15.88 -4.01 -11.58
N ILE A 193 16.67 -3.97 -10.50
CA ILE A 193 16.50 -2.99 -9.42
C ILE A 193 16.68 -1.56 -9.95
N GLU A 194 17.73 -1.32 -10.73
CA GLU A 194 17.99 0.01 -11.27
C GLU A 194 16.89 0.46 -12.24
N ALA A 195 16.42 -0.42 -13.11
CA ALA A 195 15.29 -0.14 -13.98
C ALA A 195 14.02 0.25 -13.18
N ALA A 196 13.71 -0.47 -12.11
CA ALA A 196 12.56 -0.16 -11.24
C ALA A 196 12.74 1.16 -10.48
N ARG A 197 13.97 1.45 -10.05
CA ARG A 197 14.33 2.70 -9.37
C ARG A 197 14.08 3.90 -10.28
N LEU A 198 14.52 3.83 -11.53
CA LEU A 198 14.30 4.88 -12.53
C LEU A 198 12.81 5.10 -12.81
N LEU A 199 12.02 4.04 -13.02
CA LEU A 199 10.56 4.16 -13.20
C LEU A 199 9.88 4.81 -11.99
N THR A 200 10.30 4.43 -10.77
CA THR A 200 9.75 4.97 -9.52
C THR A 200 10.08 6.44 -9.35
N TYR A 201 11.34 6.85 -9.55
CA TYR A 201 11.73 8.25 -9.44
C TYR A 201 11.11 9.11 -10.53
N HIS A 202 10.96 8.60 -11.74
CA HIS A 202 10.27 9.31 -12.80
C HIS A 202 8.81 9.65 -12.42
N ALA A 203 8.07 8.68 -11.87
CA ALA A 203 6.71 8.92 -11.38
C ALA A 203 6.69 9.93 -10.21
N ALA A 204 7.65 9.83 -9.29
CA ALA A 204 7.75 10.74 -8.14
C ALA A 204 8.07 12.19 -8.57
N GLU A 205 9.04 12.38 -9.47
CA GLU A 205 9.44 13.69 -10.00
C GLU A 205 8.27 14.36 -10.73
N ARG A 206 7.56 13.61 -11.59
CA ARG A 206 6.37 14.13 -12.27
C ARG A 206 5.29 14.58 -11.30
N LYS A 207 5.05 13.79 -10.24
CA LYS A 207 4.08 14.14 -9.20
C LYS A 207 4.50 15.39 -8.44
N ALA A 208 5.78 15.52 -8.10
CA ALA A 208 6.34 16.68 -7.42
C ALA A 208 6.19 17.97 -8.24
N ARG A 209 6.28 17.86 -9.58
CA ARG A 209 6.00 18.97 -10.52
C ARG A 209 4.51 19.25 -10.76
N GLY A 210 3.61 18.56 -10.04
CA GLY A 210 2.16 18.77 -10.16
C GLY A 210 1.52 18.12 -11.39
N HIS A 211 2.23 17.26 -12.12
CA HIS A 211 1.64 16.52 -13.24
C HIS A 211 0.73 15.39 -12.75
N ARG A 212 -0.26 15.03 -13.57
CA ARG A 212 -1.00 13.78 -13.41
C ARG A 212 -0.08 12.60 -13.70
N VAL A 213 -0.11 11.60 -12.82
CA VAL A 213 0.85 10.46 -12.81
C VAL A 213 0.17 9.10 -12.76
N THR A 214 -1.12 9.02 -13.08
CA THR A 214 -1.90 7.76 -13.00
C THR A 214 -1.21 6.62 -13.76
N ARG A 215 -0.77 6.88 -14.99
CA ARG A 215 -0.07 5.88 -15.82
C ARG A 215 1.32 5.55 -15.26
N GLU A 216 2.13 6.57 -14.98
CA GLU A 216 3.51 6.40 -14.54
C GLU A 216 3.60 5.71 -13.17
N ALA A 217 2.71 6.06 -12.23
CA ALA A 217 2.62 5.42 -10.92
C ALA A 217 2.20 3.94 -11.02
N SER A 218 1.23 3.61 -11.89
CA SER A 218 0.84 2.21 -12.11
C SER A 218 1.93 1.39 -12.77
N MET A 219 2.66 1.95 -13.75
CA MET A 219 3.81 1.29 -14.38
C MET A 219 4.92 1.01 -13.35
N ALA A 220 5.27 2.02 -12.55
CA ALA A 220 6.29 1.89 -11.50
C ALA A 220 5.90 0.81 -10.48
N LYS A 221 4.67 0.86 -9.94
CA LYS A 221 4.20 -0.11 -8.95
C LYS A 221 4.16 -1.53 -9.52
N LEU A 222 3.65 -1.70 -10.74
CA LEU A 222 3.57 -3.00 -11.40
C LEU A 222 4.97 -3.62 -11.55
N PHE A 223 5.88 -2.89 -12.21
CA PHE A 223 7.20 -3.41 -12.52
C PHE A 223 8.02 -3.66 -11.25
N ALA A 224 8.07 -2.67 -10.34
CA ALA A 224 8.88 -2.77 -9.13
C ALA A 224 8.40 -3.90 -8.20
N SER A 225 7.09 -4.09 -8.03
CA SER A 225 6.57 -5.14 -7.15
C SER A 225 6.83 -6.55 -7.69
N GLU A 226 6.62 -6.80 -8.98
CA GLU A 226 6.91 -8.12 -9.57
C GLU A 226 8.42 -8.39 -9.65
N MET A 227 9.23 -7.37 -9.93
CA MET A 227 10.69 -7.46 -9.87
C MET A 227 11.16 -7.82 -8.46
N ALA A 228 10.63 -7.16 -7.42
CA ALA A 228 11.05 -7.40 -6.05
C ALA A 228 10.80 -8.85 -5.61
N VAL A 229 9.67 -9.45 -6.03
CA VAL A 229 9.41 -10.88 -5.78
C VAL A 229 10.50 -11.75 -6.41
N ARG A 230 10.79 -11.56 -7.71
CA ARG A 230 11.82 -12.35 -8.42
C ARG A 230 13.21 -12.18 -7.80
N VAL A 231 13.61 -10.95 -7.47
CA VAL A 231 14.91 -10.68 -6.83
C VAL A 231 14.99 -11.36 -5.46
N CYS A 232 13.92 -11.32 -4.66
CA CYS A 232 13.92 -12.00 -3.36
C CYS A 232 13.96 -13.54 -3.50
N GLU A 233 13.32 -14.10 -4.52
CA GLU A 233 13.40 -15.54 -4.83
C GLU A 233 14.83 -15.95 -5.21
N GLU A 234 15.47 -15.19 -6.08
CA GLU A 234 16.87 -15.43 -6.47
C GLU A 234 17.84 -15.25 -5.30
N ALA A 235 17.57 -14.30 -4.40
CA ALA A 235 18.34 -14.16 -3.17
C ALA A 235 18.24 -15.41 -2.29
N ILE A 236 17.05 -15.99 -2.11
CA ILE A 236 16.90 -17.28 -1.41
C ILE A 236 17.69 -18.38 -2.13
N GLN A 237 17.59 -18.44 -3.46
CA GLN A 237 18.27 -19.45 -4.27
C GLN A 237 19.80 -19.37 -4.15
N ILE A 238 20.38 -18.17 -4.10
CA ILE A 238 21.83 -17.95 -3.90
C ILE A 238 22.28 -18.45 -2.52
N PHE A 239 21.45 -18.30 -1.48
CA PHE A 239 21.74 -18.86 -0.16
C PHE A 239 21.54 -20.38 -0.09
N GLY A 240 20.87 -20.99 -1.08
CA GLY A 240 20.53 -22.42 -1.08
C GLY A 240 19.68 -22.79 0.13
N GLY A 241 19.98 -23.92 0.77
CA GLY A 241 19.24 -24.39 1.95
C GLY A 241 19.19 -23.39 3.10
N TYR A 242 20.25 -22.57 3.28
CA TYR A 242 20.29 -21.53 4.30
C TYR A 242 19.32 -20.38 4.01
N GLY A 243 18.93 -20.17 2.75
CA GLY A 243 17.97 -19.15 2.37
C GLY A 243 16.53 -19.47 2.78
N TYR A 244 16.26 -20.73 3.15
CA TYR A 244 14.93 -21.22 3.51
C TYR A 244 14.68 -21.22 5.02
N ILE A 245 15.72 -21.01 5.83
CA ILE A 245 15.63 -21.00 7.30
C ILE A 245 15.67 -19.56 7.83
N ARG A 246 15.08 -19.34 9.01
CA ARG A 246 14.77 -18.00 9.54
C ARG A 246 15.94 -17.31 10.25
N GLU A 247 17.09 -17.96 10.29
CA GLU A 247 18.37 -17.41 10.73
C GLU A 247 18.94 -16.41 9.71
N TYR A 248 18.53 -16.51 8.44
CA TYR A 248 18.97 -15.63 7.37
C TYR A 248 17.84 -14.70 6.88
N PRO A 249 18.15 -13.46 6.50
CA PRO A 249 17.12 -12.44 6.26
C PRO A 249 16.38 -12.59 4.92
N VAL A 250 16.89 -13.39 3.98
CA VAL A 250 16.37 -13.47 2.60
C VAL A 250 14.95 -14.04 2.51
N GLU A 251 14.60 -15.00 3.37
CA GLU A 251 13.23 -15.50 3.45
C GLU A 251 12.24 -14.41 3.89
N LYS A 252 12.67 -13.53 4.79
CA LYS A 252 11.85 -12.41 5.27
C LYS A 252 11.60 -11.41 4.16
N PHE A 253 12.63 -11.06 3.37
CA PHE A 253 12.46 -10.16 2.23
C PHE A 253 11.45 -10.70 1.23
N TRP A 254 11.49 -12.01 0.92
CA TRP A 254 10.53 -12.63 0.01
C TRP A 254 9.09 -12.60 0.56
N ARG A 255 8.90 -13.03 1.82
CA ARG A 255 7.58 -12.99 2.47
C ARG A 255 7.00 -11.57 2.48
N ASP A 256 7.84 -10.57 2.75
CA ASP A 256 7.46 -9.15 2.77
C ASP A 256 7.12 -8.65 1.35
N ALA A 257 7.94 -8.99 0.33
CA ALA A 257 7.77 -8.55 -1.05
C ALA A 257 6.45 -9.06 -1.69
N LYS A 258 5.96 -10.23 -1.29
CA LYS A 258 4.75 -10.81 -1.89
C LYS A 258 3.50 -9.94 -1.73
N LEU A 259 3.39 -9.17 -0.65
CA LEU A 259 2.27 -8.23 -0.44
C LEU A 259 2.24 -7.15 -1.54
N LEU A 260 3.40 -6.77 -2.07
CA LEU A 260 3.50 -5.62 -2.97
C LEU A 260 2.83 -5.86 -4.32
N THR A 261 2.63 -7.10 -4.74
CA THR A 261 1.85 -7.42 -5.96
C THR A 261 0.33 -7.40 -5.71
N ILE A 262 -0.10 -7.22 -4.46
CA ILE A 262 -1.50 -7.36 -4.02
C ILE A 262 -2.05 -6.04 -3.47
N GLY A 263 -1.37 -5.46 -2.48
CA GLY A 263 -1.77 -4.22 -1.82
C GLY A 263 -1.78 -3.01 -2.77
N GLU A 264 -2.60 -2.01 -2.42
CA GLU A 264 -2.78 -0.76 -3.20
C GLU A 264 -3.17 -0.97 -4.68
N GLY A 265 -3.93 -2.05 -4.91
CA GLY A 265 -4.36 -2.51 -6.22
C GLY A 265 -3.40 -3.57 -6.76
N THR A 266 -3.94 -4.74 -7.10
CA THR A 266 -3.15 -5.87 -7.60
C THR A 266 -2.43 -5.53 -8.90
N SER A 267 -1.46 -6.36 -9.28
CA SER A 267 -0.77 -6.22 -10.57
C SER A 267 -1.75 -6.18 -11.76
N GLU A 268 -2.85 -6.92 -11.71
CA GLU A 268 -3.91 -6.92 -12.75
C GLU A 268 -4.62 -5.57 -12.82
N ILE A 269 -4.91 -4.97 -11.66
CA ILE A 269 -5.48 -3.62 -11.61
C ILE A 269 -4.50 -2.59 -12.18
N GLN A 270 -3.21 -2.72 -11.92
CA GLN A 270 -2.22 -1.84 -12.55
C GLN A 270 -2.22 -2.00 -14.06
N ARG A 271 -2.22 -3.23 -14.58
CA ARG A 271 -2.31 -3.51 -16.03
C ARG A 271 -3.57 -2.90 -16.64
N LEU A 272 -4.71 -3.03 -15.98
CA LEU A 272 -5.98 -2.45 -16.42
C LEU A 272 -5.94 -0.91 -16.45
N ILE A 273 -5.32 -0.26 -15.46
CA ILE A 273 -5.13 1.19 -15.44
C ILE A 273 -4.23 1.63 -16.59
N ILE A 274 -3.08 0.96 -16.76
CA ILE A 274 -2.12 1.25 -17.83
C ILE A 274 -2.79 1.12 -19.20
N ALA A 275 -3.49 0.02 -19.44
CA ALA A 275 -4.21 -0.21 -20.70
C ALA A 275 -5.23 0.89 -21.00
N ARG A 276 -6.02 1.30 -19.99
CA ARG A 276 -6.99 2.40 -20.15
C ARG A 276 -6.34 3.74 -20.47
N GLU A 277 -5.22 4.07 -19.82
CA GLU A 277 -4.54 5.36 -20.08
C GLU A 277 -3.87 5.38 -21.46
N ILE A 278 -3.30 4.25 -21.91
CA ILE A 278 -2.70 4.14 -23.25
C ILE A 278 -3.78 4.25 -24.33
N LEU A 279 -4.89 3.50 -24.21
CA LEU A 279 -5.96 3.50 -25.21
C LEU A 279 -6.74 4.83 -25.30
N ARG A 280 -6.73 5.65 -24.24
CA ARG A 280 -7.32 7.01 -24.26
C ARG A 280 -6.41 8.06 -24.89
N SER A 281 -5.12 7.80 -24.95
CA SER A 281 -4.11 8.73 -25.46
C SER A 281 -3.73 8.45 -26.92
N ALA A 282 -4.32 7.41 -27.51
CA ALA A 282 -4.25 7.07 -28.93
C ALA A 282 -5.42 7.70 -29.68
#